data_AF-A0A8B6EB35-F1
#
_entry.id   AF-A0A8B6EB35-F1
#
_cell.length_a   1.000
_cell.length_b   1.000
_cell.length_c   1.000
_cell.angle_alpha   90.00
_cell.angle_beta   90.00
_cell.angle_gamma   90.00
#
_symmetry.space_group_name_H-M   'P 1'
#
loop_
_entity.id
_entity.type
_entity.pdbx_description
1 polymer ?
#
loop_
_entity_poly.entity_id
_entity_poly.type
_entity_poly.pdbx_seq_one_letter_code
_entity_poly.pdbx_strand_id
1 'polypeptide(L)'
;MSSGQITISHLNIVIDYSDMFLKIVEEISDVDKQDVKRVLEMRMDELKKFQRIHQILEKFVELCEVFEVNTKVIDDEMTKLKDLQKVPLCNVCRREEFIIDQEDEIKVIAFNLSNDVLKQISEIVSHCEGYFFLRLWDKYGKCATKIKKESLTIEEVLTSVWKPSLDEWSKLYERLKNGTILCIEFNTMWGNFEQDRFRKELQYFEHDKTSNWIDERIEQRKLYLEMTRYKKAIVLITEIKDSYKLSGDFDLPQRMLPFIQDHDVGMSKLDRSFADICRSLRNIDDKKIKCLRSFQESNALVLWLRSVMKNGLDELKVFVDLAYNSSGDDGMDITRVTSFRAAVTGYAPLIFEMKENCDYRQFILLCTKVWRAMQANKCLPEELELQDVLQLTIDEEEGNGQTRKVYTLDDLNDLQSRLMLIGSVVGKEDIDRFCEIFDSLKILGRTFIRMLNSGCVLFSNFQVEFRCDKKSAVCVFVSFGEKHDKKIIRGKRGTKDQEDCLFVRKIADYLTRCLNEWDSFIDAQREKHYLLNYFSMKQLVFLQCELAKLGTDTEPSVKLYPLLSAIKHDCNREDVVKSLRNAQAELMEMEKEERINAPKRDVCDDQRDMGPCQVVKVTFAIGDSCDATCT
;
A
#
# COMPACT_ATOMS: atom_id res chain seq x y z
N MET A 1 -10.46 -62.49 12.20
CA MET A 1 -10.39 -61.39 11.21
C MET A 1 -11.52 -61.45 10.18
N SER A 2 -11.85 -62.63 9.65
CA SER A 2 -12.91 -62.78 8.62
C SER A 2 -14.29 -62.28 9.06
N SER A 3 -14.65 -62.40 10.34
CA SER A 3 -15.92 -61.90 10.90
C SER A 3 -15.90 -60.43 11.35
N GLY A 4 -14.77 -59.72 11.25
CA GLY A 4 -14.62 -58.34 11.73
C GLY A 4 -14.62 -58.18 13.26
N GLN A 5 -14.65 -59.27 14.03
CA GLN A 5 -14.61 -59.28 15.51
C GLN A 5 -13.24 -58.89 16.11
N ILE A 6 -12.24 -58.65 15.26
CA ILE A 6 -10.94 -58.16 15.72
C ILE A 6 -11.11 -56.75 16.28
N THR A 7 -10.53 -56.48 17.45
CA THR A 7 -10.51 -55.14 18.03
C THR A 7 -9.61 -54.22 17.21
N ILE A 8 -9.91 -52.91 17.21
CA ILE A 8 -9.09 -51.92 16.49
C ILE A 8 -7.62 -51.97 16.97
N SER A 9 -7.36 -52.17 18.26
CA SER A 9 -6.00 -52.31 18.79
C SER A 9 -5.23 -53.49 18.18
N HIS A 10 -5.83 -54.67 18.17
CA HIS A 10 -5.22 -55.87 17.62
C HIS A 10 -5.07 -55.75 16.11
N LEU A 11 -6.03 -55.12 15.42
CA LEU A 11 -5.92 -54.88 13.98
C LEU A 11 -4.74 -53.95 13.65
N ASN A 12 -4.55 -52.86 14.39
CA ASN A 12 -3.40 -51.98 14.22
C ASN A 12 -2.07 -52.72 14.42
N ILE A 13 -1.96 -53.57 15.46
CA ILE A 13 -0.78 -54.41 15.67
C ILE A 13 -0.55 -55.35 14.47
N VAL A 14 -1.61 -55.99 13.97
CA VAL A 14 -1.50 -56.87 12.79
C VAL A 14 -1.07 -56.10 11.54
N ILE A 15 -1.52 -54.86 11.37
CA ILE A 15 -1.11 -53.98 10.26
C ILE A 15 0.39 -53.63 10.38
N ASP A 16 0.83 -53.19 11.56
CA ASP A 16 2.21 -52.79 11.83
C ASP A 16 3.22 -53.94 11.62
N TYR A 17 2.78 -55.18 11.89
CA TYR A 17 3.60 -56.39 11.77
C TYR A 17 3.10 -57.34 10.66
N SER A 18 2.46 -56.80 9.62
CA SER A 18 1.76 -57.59 8.59
C SER A 18 2.64 -58.67 7.92
N ASP A 19 3.89 -58.38 7.58
CA ASP A 19 4.80 -59.37 6.99
C ASP A 19 5.11 -60.55 7.92
N MET A 20 5.32 -60.27 9.21
CA MET A 20 5.59 -61.30 10.21
C MET A 20 4.31 -62.10 10.51
N PHE A 21 3.18 -61.43 10.59
CA PHE A 21 1.88 -62.06 10.76
C PHE A 21 1.55 -63.02 9.61
N LEU A 22 1.75 -62.61 8.36
CA LEU A 22 1.51 -63.46 7.19
C LEU A 22 2.44 -64.68 7.14
N LYS A 23 3.71 -64.54 7.57
CA LYS A 23 4.63 -65.69 7.72
C LYS A 23 4.17 -66.65 8.80
N ILE A 24 3.70 -66.15 9.95
CA ILE A 24 3.17 -67.01 11.01
C ILE A 24 1.95 -67.79 10.51
N VAL A 25 1.02 -67.13 9.80
CA VAL A 25 -0.17 -67.78 9.25
C VAL A 25 0.18 -68.89 8.25
N GLU A 26 1.19 -68.67 7.40
CA GLU A 26 1.70 -69.66 6.44
C GLU A 26 2.25 -70.93 7.13
N GLU A 27 2.78 -70.80 8.35
CA GLU A 27 3.34 -71.92 9.12
C GLU A 27 2.31 -72.65 10.00
N ILE A 28 1.21 -71.99 10.41
CA ILE A 28 0.27 -72.53 11.41
C ILE A 28 -1.14 -72.85 10.88
N SER A 29 -1.45 -72.50 9.64
CA SER A 29 -2.82 -72.56 9.10
C SER A 29 -2.83 -73.02 7.64
N ASP A 30 -3.78 -73.89 7.29
CA ASP A 30 -3.99 -74.37 5.90
C ASP A 30 -4.67 -73.34 4.98
N VAL A 31 -4.76 -72.08 5.41
CA VAL A 31 -5.47 -71.01 4.68
C VAL A 31 -4.49 -70.32 3.74
N ASP A 32 -4.91 -70.03 2.50
CA ASP A 32 -4.07 -69.31 1.55
C ASP A 32 -3.65 -67.94 2.11
N LYS A 33 -2.33 -67.73 2.18
CA LYS A 33 -1.70 -66.47 2.59
C LYS A 33 -2.21 -65.28 1.77
N GLN A 34 -2.50 -65.47 0.48
CA GLN A 34 -3.04 -64.42 -0.36
C GLN A 34 -4.46 -64.01 0.06
N ASP A 35 -5.31 -64.98 0.42
CA ASP A 35 -6.66 -64.70 0.91
C ASP A 35 -6.61 -63.95 2.25
N VAL A 36 -5.70 -64.34 3.15
CA VAL A 36 -5.49 -63.66 4.44
C VAL A 36 -5.00 -62.23 4.24
N LYS A 37 -4.11 -62.01 3.28
CA LYS A 37 -3.62 -60.67 2.90
C LYS A 37 -4.77 -59.80 2.37
N ARG A 38 -5.60 -60.32 1.47
CA ARG A 38 -6.79 -59.60 0.96
C ARG A 38 -7.77 -59.23 2.08
N VAL A 39 -8.04 -60.16 3.01
CA VAL A 39 -8.90 -59.88 4.17
C VAL A 39 -8.29 -58.77 5.03
N LEU A 40 -6.97 -58.78 5.25
CA LEU A 40 -6.30 -57.71 6.00
C LEU A 40 -6.45 -56.36 5.30
N GLU A 41 -6.22 -56.29 3.98
CA GLU A 41 -6.42 -55.08 3.18
C GLU A 41 -7.87 -54.57 3.27
N MET A 42 -8.87 -55.46 3.18
CA MET A 42 -10.28 -55.08 3.34
C MET A 42 -10.58 -54.48 4.72
N ARG A 43 -10.01 -55.03 5.80
CA ARG A 43 -10.17 -54.51 7.17
C ARG A 43 -9.42 -53.19 7.37
N MET A 44 -8.28 -53.00 6.70
CA MET A 44 -7.58 -51.72 6.69
C MET A 44 -8.44 -50.62 6.05
N ASP A 45 -9.11 -50.91 4.93
CA ASP A 45 -9.97 -49.94 4.27
C ASP A 45 -11.20 -49.58 5.11
N GLU A 46 -11.80 -50.54 5.80
CA GLU A 46 -12.88 -50.30 6.76
C GLU A 46 -12.45 -49.37 7.88
N LEU A 47 -11.28 -49.64 8.49
CA LEU A 47 -10.74 -48.81 9.56
C LEU A 47 -10.43 -47.39 9.07
N LYS A 48 -9.80 -47.24 7.90
CA LYS A 48 -9.52 -45.94 7.29
C LYS A 48 -10.81 -45.16 7.01
N LYS A 49 -11.84 -45.83 6.48
CA LYS A 49 -13.14 -45.20 6.20
C LYS A 49 -13.82 -44.74 7.49
N PHE A 50 -13.83 -45.57 8.53
CA PHE A 50 -14.34 -45.20 9.86
C PHE A 50 -13.63 -43.97 10.41
N GLN A 51 -12.30 -43.99 10.46
CA GLN A 51 -11.48 -42.89 10.98
C GLN A 51 -11.73 -41.58 10.21
N ARG A 52 -11.87 -41.67 8.88
CA ARG A 52 -12.20 -40.50 8.06
C ARG A 52 -13.57 -39.92 8.41
N ILE A 53 -14.60 -40.75 8.55
CA ILE A 53 -15.94 -40.28 8.93
C ILE A 53 -15.95 -39.72 10.35
N HIS A 54 -15.22 -40.34 11.28
CA HIS A 54 -15.04 -39.81 12.63
C HIS A 54 -14.48 -38.38 12.61
N GLN A 55 -13.38 -38.15 11.90
CA GLN A 55 -12.77 -36.82 11.75
C GLN A 55 -13.68 -35.80 11.07
N ILE A 56 -14.47 -36.24 10.08
CA ILE A 56 -15.45 -35.38 9.41
C ILE A 56 -16.54 -34.96 10.39
N LEU A 57 -17.05 -35.89 11.21
CA LEU A 57 -18.07 -35.57 12.21
C LEU A 57 -17.52 -34.66 13.31
N GLU A 58 -16.26 -34.82 13.73
CA GLU A 58 -15.62 -33.92 14.71
C GLU A 58 -15.63 -32.48 14.19
N LYS A 59 -15.15 -32.29 12.96
CA LYS A 59 -15.19 -30.98 12.29
C LYS A 59 -16.60 -30.45 12.09
N PHE A 60 -17.56 -31.31 11.77
CA PHE A 60 -18.95 -30.89 11.61
C PHE A 60 -19.55 -30.38 12.92
N VAL A 61 -19.27 -31.06 14.04
CA VAL A 61 -19.68 -30.59 15.38
C VAL A 61 -19.06 -29.22 15.68
N GLU A 62 -17.77 -29.03 15.43
CA GLU A 62 -17.09 -27.73 15.56
C GLU A 62 -17.77 -26.63 14.70
N LEU A 63 -18.11 -26.93 13.45
CA LEU A 63 -18.83 -26.00 12.56
C LEU A 63 -20.24 -25.68 13.07
N CYS A 64 -20.88 -26.62 13.76
CA CYS A 64 -22.17 -26.45 14.40
C CYS A 64 -22.09 -25.63 15.70
N GLU A 65 -20.92 -25.39 16.30
CA GLU A 65 -20.82 -24.53 17.50
C GLU A 65 -21.08 -23.05 17.18
N VAL A 66 -20.97 -22.66 15.92
CA VAL A 66 -21.15 -21.27 15.46
C VAL A 66 -22.59 -20.78 15.64
N PHE A 67 -23.57 -21.68 15.68
CA PHE A 67 -24.99 -21.38 15.91
C PHE A 67 -25.69 -22.56 16.60
N GLU A 68 -26.74 -22.35 17.37
CA GLU A 68 -27.33 -23.42 18.20
C GLU A 68 -27.86 -24.62 17.37
N VAL A 69 -27.13 -25.74 17.36
CA VAL A 69 -27.51 -27.03 16.76
C VAL A 69 -27.51 -28.13 17.82
N ASN A 70 -28.50 -29.02 17.78
CA ASN A 70 -28.54 -30.22 18.59
C ASN A 70 -27.74 -31.35 17.93
N THR A 71 -26.48 -31.49 18.34
CA THR A 71 -25.53 -32.52 17.89
C THR A 71 -25.49 -33.76 18.80
N LYS A 72 -26.39 -33.87 19.80
CA LYS A 72 -26.34 -34.92 20.83
C LYS A 72 -26.20 -36.34 20.29
N VAL A 73 -26.87 -36.65 19.18
CA VAL A 73 -26.79 -37.97 18.53
C VAL A 73 -25.35 -38.32 18.13
N ILE A 74 -24.57 -37.34 17.69
CA ILE A 74 -23.15 -37.48 17.36
C ILE A 74 -22.32 -37.51 18.64
N ASP A 75 -22.55 -36.57 19.55
CA ASP A 75 -21.76 -36.41 20.78
C ASP A 75 -21.83 -37.64 21.71
N ASP A 76 -23.02 -38.25 21.81
CA ASP A 76 -23.25 -39.46 22.60
C ASP A 76 -22.47 -40.65 22.02
N GLU A 77 -22.48 -40.84 20.69
CA GLU A 77 -21.74 -41.91 20.03
C GLU A 77 -20.23 -41.67 20.09
N MET A 78 -19.77 -40.42 19.88
CA MET A 78 -18.35 -40.06 20.07
C MET A 78 -17.88 -40.34 21.49
N THR A 79 -18.72 -40.08 22.49
CA THR A 79 -18.40 -40.37 23.90
C THR A 79 -18.27 -41.86 24.17
N LYS A 80 -19.15 -42.70 23.60
CA LYS A 80 -19.03 -44.17 23.70
C LYS A 80 -17.76 -44.69 23.02
N LEU A 81 -17.30 -44.00 21.99
CA LEU A 81 -16.14 -44.37 21.20
C LEU A 81 -14.81 -43.84 21.78
N LYS A 82 -14.77 -43.17 22.93
CA LYS A 82 -13.53 -42.64 23.51
C LYS A 82 -12.41 -43.67 23.72
N ASP A 83 -12.74 -44.93 24.02
CA ASP A 83 -11.77 -46.05 24.08
C ASP A 83 -11.88 -46.94 22.83
N LEU A 84 -11.60 -46.38 21.65
CA LEU A 84 -11.65 -47.06 20.35
C LEU A 84 -10.86 -48.37 20.33
N GLN A 85 -9.79 -48.46 21.13
CA GLN A 85 -8.83 -49.57 21.08
C GLN A 85 -9.49 -50.93 21.35
N LYS A 86 -10.53 -50.98 22.19
CA LYS A 86 -11.19 -52.24 22.58
C LYS A 86 -12.42 -52.57 21.72
N VAL A 87 -12.81 -51.70 20.80
CA VAL A 87 -14.03 -51.87 20.00
C VAL A 87 -13.76 -52.85 18.85
N PRO A 88 -14.57 -53.91 18.67
CA PRO A 88 -14.52 -54.75 17.48
C PRO A 88 -14.85 -53.95 16.21
N LEU A 89 -14.09 -54.13 15.13
CA LEU A 89 -14.25 -53.36 13.90
C LEU A 89 -15.67 -53.52 13.28
N CYS A 90 -16.27 -54.71 13.38
CA CYS A 90 -17.63 -54.98 12.89
C CYS A 90 -18.74 -54.19 13.61
N ASN A 91 -18.44 -53.56 14.75
CA ASN A 91 -19.38 -52.72 15.49
C ASN A 91 -19.39 -51.28 14.97
N VAL A 92 -18.34 -50.85 14.26
CA VAL A 92 -18.23 -49.49 13.74
C VAL A 92 -18.41 -49.42 12.23
N CYS A 93 -18.08 -50.50 11.50
CA CYS A 93 -18.20 -50.59 10.05
C CYS A 93 -18.65 -51.97 9.59
N ARG A 94 -19.34 -52.02 8.44
CA ARG A 94 -19.73 -53.25 7.75
C ARG A 94 -19.63 -53.09 6.24
N ARG A 95 -19.33 -54.19 5.56
CA ARG A 95 -19.55 -54.37 4.11
C ARG A 95 -20.87 -55.10 3.91
N GLU A 96 -21.63 -54.74 2.87
CA GLU A 96 -22.93 -55.37 2.59
C GLU A 96 -22.80 -56.81 2.11
N GLU A 97 -21.77 -57.11 1.31
CA GLU A 97 -21.42 -58.45 0.91
C GLU A 97 -19.95 -58.71 1.27
N PHE A 98 -19.65 -59.91 1.78
CA PHE A 98 -18.27 -60.34 2.04
C PHE A 98 -17.81 -61.18 0.84
N ILE A 99 -17.61 -60.52 -0.31
CA ILE A 99 -17.16 -61.17 -1.54
C ILE A 99 -15.73 -60.72 -1.81
N ILE A 100 -14.80 -61.67 -1.76
CA ILE A 100 -13.43 -61.46 -2.20
C ILE A 100 -13.50 -61.16 -3.71
N ASP A 101 -12.98 -60.01 -4.15
CA ASP A 101 -12.90 -59.53 -5.55
C ASP A 101 -14.04 -58.63 -6.09
N GLN A 102 -14.87 -58.01 -5.24
CA GLN A 102 -15.77 -56.90 -5.63
C GLN A 102 -15.44 -55.58 -4.90
N GLU A 103 -15.61 -54.44 -5.59
CA GLU A 103 -15.56 -53.11 -4.96
C GLU A 103 -16.81 -52.91 -4.10
N ASP A 104 -16.78 -53.41 -2.86
CA ASP A 104 -17.90 -53.27 -1.93
C ASP A 104 -17.97 -51.88 -1.30
N GLU A 105 -19.18 -51.35 -1.15
CA GLU A 105 -19.43 -50.12 -0.40
C GLU A 105 -19.27 -50.35 1.12
N ILE A 106 -18.32 -49.65 1.75
CA ILE A 106 -18.11 -49.68 3.21
C ILE A 106 -19.12 -48.76 3.90
N LYS A 107 -19.97 -49.32 4.77
CA LYS A 107 -20.98 -48.59 5.55
C LYS A 107 -20.50 -48.38 6.99
N VAL A 108 -20.43 -47.11 7.41
CA VAL A 108 -20.12 -46.73 8.79
C VAL A 108 -21.40 -46.73 9.60
N ILE A 109 -21.49 -47.57 10.64
CA ILE A 109 -22.71 -47.76 11.44
C ILE A 109 -22.60 -47.20 12.86
N ALA A 110 -21.45 -46.64 13.22
CA ALA A 110 -21.13 -46.25 14.58
C ALA A 110 -21.92 -45.03 15.11
N PHE A 111 -22.50 -44.20 14.23
CA PHE A 111 -22.99 -42.86 14.60
C PHE A 111 -24.52 -42.70 14.55
N ASN A 112 -25.28 -43.77 14.32
CA ASN A 112 -26.75 -43.73 14.19
C ASN A 112 -27.28 -42.69 13.17
N LEU A 113 -26.49 -42.38 12.15
CA LEU A 113 -26.85 -41.52 11.03
C LEU A 113 -27.01 -42.36 9.75
N SER A 114 -27.89 -41.92 8.84
CA SER A 114 -27.99 -42.54 7.53
C SER A 114 -26.76 -42.23 6.68
N ASN A 115 -26.41 -43.11 5.74
CA ASN A 115 -25.29 -42.87 4.82
C ASN A 115 -25.48 -41.60 3.97
N ASP A 116 -26.73 -41.26 3.63
CA ASP A 116 -27.04 -40.03 2.91
C ASP A 116 -26.71 -38.77 3.73
N VAL A 117 -27.07 -38.78 5.03
CA VAL A 117 -26.70 -37.69 5.96
C VAL A 117 -25.19 -37.60 6.12
N LEU A 118 -24.49 -38.73 6.26
CA LEU A 118 -23.02 -38.75 6.35
C LEU A 118 -22.35 -38.22 5.08
N LYS A 119 -22.93 -38.50 3.90
CA LYS A 119 -22.45 -37.97 2.63
C LYS A 119 -22.64 -36.45 2.57
N GLN A 120 -23.81 -35.93 2.91
CA GLN A 120 -24.07 -34.49 2.94
C GLN A 120 -23.18 -33.77 3.96
N ILE A 121 -22.96 -34.34 5.15
CA ILE A 121 -22.02 -33.80 6.15
C ILE A 121 -20.59 -33.77 5.61
N SER A 122 -20.17 -34.83 4.90
CA SER A 122 -18.85 -34.86 4.25
C SER A 122 -18.68 -33.75 3.22
N GLU A 123 -19.73 -33.46 2.43
CA GLU A 123 -19.75 -32.36 1.47
C GLU A 123 -19.73 -30.99 2.19
N ILE A 124 -20.46 -30.82 3.28
CA ILE A 124 -20.43 -29.59 4.09
C ILE A 124 -19.01 -29.29 4.55
N VAL A 125 -18.36 -30.27 5.20
CA VAL A 125 -17.02 -30.09 5.77
C VAL A 125 -15.99 -29.77 4.68
N SER A 126 -16.13 -30.32 3.47
CA SER A 126 -15.21 -29.99 2.37
C SER A 126 -15.39 -28.57 1.83
N HIS A 127 -16.61 -28.02 1.85
CA HIS A 127 -16.86 -26.63 1.40
C HIS A 127 -16.48 -25.59 2.47
N CYS A 128 -16.55 -25.95 3.75
CA CYS A 128 -16.20 -25.08 4.88
C CYS A 128 -14.69 -24.81 5.05
N GLU A 129 -13.83 -25.17 4.09
CA GLU A 129 -12.42 -24.78 4.08
C GLU A 129 -12.20 -23.34 3.58
N GLY A 130 -13.16 -22.79 2.82
CA GLY A 130 -13.13 -21.44 2.27
C GLY A 130 -13.79 -20.39 3.17
N TYR A 131 -13.22 -19.18 3.21
CA TYR A 131 -13.73 -18.07 4.01
C TYR A 131 -15.15 -17.66 3.60
N PHE A 132 -15.44 -17.62 2.30
CA PHE A 132 -16.73 -17.22 1.78
C PHE A 132 -17.82 -18.22 2.16
N PHE A 133 -17.55 -19.53 2.05
CA PHE A 133 -18.53 -20.53 2.45
C PHE A 133 -18.81 -20.48 3.95
N LEU A 134 -17.79 -20.30 4.80
CA LEU A 134 -17.97 -20.10 6.24
C LEU A 134 -18.85 -18.87 6.56
N ARG A 135 -18.76 -17.79 5.78
CA ARG A 135 -19.67 -16.64 5.93
C ARG A 135 -21.11 -16.98 5.57
N LEU A 136 -21.34 -17.77 4.51
CA LEU A 136 -22.68 -18.23 4.16
C LEU A 136 -23.24 -19.17 5.23
N TRP A 137 -22.40 -20.09 5.72
CA TRP A 137 -22.72 -21.00 6.82
C TRP A 137 -23.19 -20.24 8.07
N ASP A 138 -22.42 -19.23 8.49
CA ASP A 138 -22.78 -18.36 9.62
C ASP A 138 -24.08 -17.58 9.37
N LYS A 139 -24.22 -16.96 8.18
CA LYS A 139 -25.39 -16.18 7.78
C LYS A 139 -26.66 -17.02 7.84
N TYR A 140 -26.68 -18.15 7.14
CA TYR A 140 -27.87 -19.00 7.07
C TYR A 140 -28.12 -19.75 8.37
N GLY A 141 -27.08 -20.15 9.10
CA GLY A 141 -27.18 -20.75 10.42
C GLY A 141 -27.88 -19.84 11.42
N LYS A 142 -27.39 -18.59 11.55
CA LYS A 142 -28.01 -17.57 12.43
C LYS A 142 -29.43 -17.20 12.01
N CYS A 143 -29.71 -17.15 10.70
CA CYS A 143 -31.06 -16.92 10.21
C CYS A 143 -32.00 -18.06 10.60
N ALA A 144 -31.59 -19.31 10.40
CA ALA A 144 -32.39 -20.49 10.69
C ALA A 144 -32.66 -20.64 12.20
N THR A 145 -31.64 -20.46 13.05
CA THR A 145 -31.82 -20.51 14.52
C THR A 145 -32.75 -19.41 15.01
N LYS A 146 -32.62 -18.18 14.48
CA LYS A 146 -33.52 -17.06 14.83
C LYS A 146 -34.97 -17.32 14.43
N ILE A 147 -35.21 -17.96 13.29
CA ILE A 147 -36.56 -18.33 12.82
C ILE A 147 -37.14 -19.43 13.73
N LYS A 148 -36.33 -20.46 14.04
CA LYS A 148 -36.77 -21.59 14.87
C LYS A 148 -36.98 -21.21 16.35
N LYS A 149 -36.18 -20.28 16.88
CA LYS A 149 -36.09 -19.88 18.30
C LYS A 149 -35.66 -21.02 19.24
N GLU A 150 -35.11 -22.09 18.70
CA GLU A 150 -34.60 -23.27 19.41
C GLU A 150 -33.41 -23.85 18.63
N SER A 151 -32.70 -24.81 19.24
CA SER A 151 -31.60 -25.51 18.59
C SER A 151 -32.06 -26.25 17.32
N LEU A 152 -31.32 -26.11 16.22
CA LEU A 152 -31.61 -26.81 14.97
C LEU A 152 -31.31 -28.31 15.09
N THR A 153 -32.09 -29.16 14.42
CA THR A 153 -31.73 -30.57 14.22
C THR A 153 -30.75 -30.70 13.04
N ILE A 154 -30.06 -31.84 12.93
CA ILE A 154 -29.16 -32.10 11.79
C ILE A 154 -29.93 -31.98 10.46
N GLU A 155 -31.15 -32.49 10.37
CA GLU A 155 -31.98 -32.39 9.15
C GLU A 155 -32.35 -30.95 8.79
N GLU A 156 -32.61 -30.11 9.79
CA GLU A 156 -32.85 -28.68 9.58
C GLU A 156 -31.58 -27.94 9.16
N VAL A 157 -30.42 -28.32 9.67
CA VAL A 157 -29.12 -27.81 9.18
C VAL A 157 -28.96 -28.16 7.70
N LEU A 158 -29.22 -29.42 7.31
CA LEU A 158 -29.14 -29.84 5.91
C LEU A 158 -30.12 -29.07 5.00
N THR A 159 -31.33 -28.79 5.47
CA THR A 159 -32.37 -28.17 4.63
C THR A 159 -32.36 -26.65 4.64
N SER A 160 -32.12 -26.03 5.79
CA SER A 160 -32.28 -24.59 6.02
C SER A 160 -30.94 -23.84 6.10
N VAL A 161 -29.81 -24.54 6.20
CA VAL A 161 -28.47 -23.93 6.22
C VAL A 161 -27.64 -24.39 5.03
N TRP A 162 -27.42 -25.69 4.88
CA TRP A 162 -26.58 -26.25 3.82
C TRP A 162 -27.10 -25.97 2.42
N LYS A 163 -28.34 -26.38 2.09
CA LYS A 163 -28.93 -26.16 0.76
C LYS A 163 -28.90 -24.69 0.30
N PRO A 164 -29.36 -23.70 1.08
CA PRO A 164 -29.30 -22.30 0.65
C PRO A 164 -27.87 -21.76 0.58
N SER A 165 -26.96 -22.21 1.46
CA SER A 165 -25.54 -21.84 1.38
C SER A 165 -24.90 -22.37 0.08
N LEU A 166 -25.19 -23.62 -0.28
CA LEU A 166 -24.69 -24.24 -1.50
C LEU A 166 -25.24 -23.56 -2.77
N ASP A 167 -26.53 -23.18 -2.76
CA ASP A 167 -27.15 -22.44 -3.87
C ASP A 167 -26.51 -21.05 -4.06
N GLU A 168 -26.33 -20.27 -3.00
CA GLU A 168 -25.67 -18.96 -3.07
C GLU A 168 -24.18 -19.09 -3.46
N TRP A 169 -23.49 -20.11 -2.94
CA TRP A 169 -22.11 -20.42 -3.33
C TRP A 169 -22.00 -20.79 -4.81
N SER A 170 -22.90 -21.64 -5.32
CA SER A 170 -22.89 -22.08 -6.73
C SER A 170 -23.18 -20.92 -7.67
N LYS A 171 -24.11 -20.03 -7.30
CA LYS A 171 -24.36 -18.79 -8.05
C LYS A 171 -23.13 -17.90 -8.09
N LEU A 172 -22.41 -17.76 -6.98
CA LEU A 172 -21.18 -16.98 -6.95
C LEU A 172 -20.06 -17.64 -7.78
N TYR A 173 -19.91 -18.97 -7.69
CA TYR A 173 -18.98 -19.74 -8.50
C TYR A 173 -19.17 -19.44 -9.99
N GLU A 174 -20.39 -19.55 -10.50
CA GLU A 174 -20.68 -19.30 -11.91
C GLU A 174 -20.35 -17.85 -12.31
N ARG A 175 -20.67 -16.87 -11.45
CA ARG A 175 -20.38 -15.45 -11.67
C ARG A 175 -18.88 -15.14 -11.63
N LEU A 176 -18.13 -15.82 -10.76
CA LEU A 176 -16.67 -15.77 -10.72
C LEU A 176 -16.09 -16.39 -11.99
N LYS A 177 -16.57 -17.59 -12.38
CA LYS A 177 -16.08 -18.32 -13.55
C LYS A 177 -16.30 -17.57 -14.86
N ASN A 178 -17.49 -17.01 -15.07
CA ASN A 178 -17.83 -16.25 -16.28
C ASN A 178 -17.48 -14.74 -16.21
N GLY A 179 -17.12 -14.24 -15.03
CA GLY A 179 -16.65 -12.86 -14.82
C GLY A 179 -17.76 -11.81 -14.78
N THR A 180 -19.00 -12.25 -14.64
CA THR A 180 -20.16 -11.36 -14.44
C THR A 180 -20.23 -10.81 -13.01
N ILE A 181 -19.42 -11.31 -12.09
CA ILE A 181 -19.28 -10.72 -10.76
C ILE A 181 -18.90 -9.24 -10.86
N LEU A 182 -19.56 -8.39 -10.06
CA LEU A 182 -19.36 -6.95 -10.09
C LEU A 182 -18.04 -6.58 -9.41
N CYS A 183 -17.33 -5.58 -9.95
CA CYS A 183 -16.05 -5.14 -9.38
C CYS A 183 -16.18 -4.64 -7.93
N ILE A 184 -17.28 -3.93 -7.62
CA ILE A 184 -17.56 -3.41 -6.27
C ILE A 184 -17.83 -4.54 -5.29
N GLU A 185 -18.67 -5.50 -5.68
CA GLU A 185 -18.99 -6.68 -4.87
C GLU A 185 -17.72 -7.49 -4.60
N PHE A 186 -16.94 -7.74 -5.65
CA PHE A 186 -15.67 -8.42 -5.57
C PHE A 186 -14.70 -7.71 -4.61
N ASN A 187 -14.57 -6.38 -4.72
CA ASN A 187 -13.71 -5.59 -3.85
C ASN A 187 -14.23 -5.54 -2.40
N THR A 188 -15.54 -5.56 -2.20
CA THR A 188 -16.15 -5.62 -0.86
C THR A 188 -15.85 -6.94 -0.18
N MET A 189 -15.83 -8.05 -0.95
CA MET A 189 -15.57 -9.38 -0.40
C MET A 189 -14.08 -9.65 -0.17
N TRP A 190 -13.21 -9.26 -1.11
CA TRP A 190 -11.79 -9.65 -1.12
C TRP A 190 -10.81 -8.50 -1.35
N GLY A 191 -11.24 -7.24 -1.28
CA GLY A 191 -10.39 -6.06 -1.51
C GLY A 191 -9.16 -6.02 -0.60
N ASN A 192 -9.34 -6.41 0.67
CA ASN A 192 -8.28 -6.40 1.68
C ASN A 192 -7.44 -7.69 1.73
N PHE A 193 -7.72 -8.68 0.88
CA PHE A 193 -7.00 -9.94 0.94
C PHE A 193 -5.63 -9.79 0.27
N GLU A 194 -4.60 -10.34 0.93
CA GLU A 194 -3.31 -10.55 0.26
C GLU A 194 -3.48 -11.46 -0.95
N GLN A 195 -2.62 -11.31 -1.95
CA GLN A 195 -2.80 -11.99 -3.23
C GLN A 195 -2.80 -13.52 -3.10
N ASP A 196 -1.94 -14.08 -2.25
CA ASP A 196 -1.85 -15.53 -2.04
C ASP A 196 -3.07 -16.06 -1.29
N ARG A 197 -3.53 -15.33 -0.27
CA ARG A 197 -4.77 -15.65 0.46
C ARG A 197 -5.97 -15.61 -0.48
N PHE A 198 -6.04 -14.60 -1.35
CA PHE A 198 -7.11 -14.47 -2.33
C PHE A 198 -7.09 -15.60 -3.37
N ARG A 199 -5.91 -15.97 -3.89
CA ARG A 199 -5.77 -17.12 -4.79
C ARG A 199 -6.26 -18.39 -4.12
N LYS A 200 -5.83 -18.64 -2.88
CA LYS A 200 -6.25 -19.82 -2.11
C LYS A 200 -7.77 -19.86 -1.94
N GLU A 201 -8.39 -18.71 -1.70
CA GLU A 201 -9.84 -18.61 -1.60
C GLU A 201 -10.56 -19.00 -2.89
N LEU A 202 -10.07 -18.56 -4.05
CA LEU A 202 -10.63 -18.98 -5.35
C LEU A 202 -10.38 -20.47 -5.65
N GLN A 203 -9.30 -21.06 -5.14
CA GLN A 203 -9.01 -22.49 -5.32
C GLN A 203 -10.02 -23.40 -4.61
N TYR A 204 -10.72 -22.92 -3.58
CA TYR A 204 -11.82 -23.69 -2.98
C TYR A 204 -13.05 -23.79 -3.89
N PHE A 205 -13.16 -22.92 -4.88
CA PHE A 205 -14.23 -22.97 -5.89
C PHE A 205 -13.92 -23.90 -7.06
N GLU A 206 -12.65 -24.24 -7.28
CA GLU A 206 -12.23 -24.98 -8.47
C GLU A 206 -11.44 -26.23 -8.09
N HIS A 207 -12.03 -27.37 -8.40
CA HIS A 207 -11.37 -28.67 -8.24
C HIS A 207 -10.61 -29.07 -9.51
N ASP A 208 -10.92 -28.48 -10.66
CA ASP A 208 -10.21 -28.72 -11.91
C ASP A 208 -8.94 -27.86 -12.02
N LYS A 209 -7.79 -28.50 -11.88
CA LYS A 209 -6.47 -27.86 -12.00
C LYS A 209 -6.15 -27.32 -13.40
N THR A 210 -6.92 -27.67 -14.42
CA THR A 210 -6.70 -27.18 -15.81
C THR A 210 -7.36 -25.83 -16.08
N SER A 211 -8.23 -25.39 -15.17
CA SER A 211 -9.02 -24.18 -15.28
C SER A 211 -8.18 -22.90 -15.13
N ASN A 212 -8.26 -21.98 -16.09
CA ASN A 212 -7.46 -20.74 -16.12
C ASN A 212 -8.21 -19.49 -15.63
N TRP A 213 -9.50 -19.58 -15.31
CA TRP A 213 -10.29 -18.41 -14.90
C TRP A 213 -9.78 -17.79 -13.59
N ILE A 214 -9.18 -18.57 -12.70
CA ILE A 214 -8.59 -18.06 -11.45
C ILE A 214 -7.48 -17.06 -11.75
N ASP A 215 -6.58 -17.40 -12.67
CA ASP A 215 -5.48 -16.51 -13.07
C ASP A 215 -6.03 -15.25 -13.75
N GLU A 216 -7.05 -15.40 -14.59
CA GLU A 216 -7.74 -14.27 -15.21
C GLU A 216 -8.34 -13.32 -14.17
N ARG A 217 -9.04 -13.83 -13.15
CA ARG A 217 -9.61 -13.00 -12.07
C ARG A 217 -8.54 -12.34 -11.20
N ILE A 218 -7.42 -13.00 -10.98
CA ILE A 218 -6.28 -12.42 -10.26
C ILE A 218 -5.71 -11.23 -11.04
N GLU A 219 -5.53 -11.37 -12.36
CA GLU A 219 -5.03 -10.27 -13.19
C GLU A 219 -6.05 -9.12 -13.30
N GLN A 220 -7.33 -9.43 -13.48
CA GLN A 220 -8.37 -8.40 -13.49
C GLN A 220 -8.48 -7.68 -12.13
N ARG A 221 -8.29 -8.38 -11.01
CA ARG A 221 -8.24 -7.76 -9.68
C ARG A 221 -7.07 -6.77 -9.57
N LYS A 222 -5.87 -7.18 -9.97
CA LYS A 222 -4.69 -6.30 -9.95
C LYS A 222 -4.94 -5.06 -10.78
N LEU A 223 -5.47 -5.24 -11.98
CA LEU A 223 -5.81 -4.14 -12.89
C LEU A 223 -6.84 -3.20 -12.26
N TYR A 224 -7.94 -3.73 -11.71
CA TYR A 224 -8.96 -2.93 -11.02
C TYR A 224 -8.37 -2.11 -9.84
N LEU A 225 -7.57 -2.76 -8.99
CA LEU A 225 -6.91 -2.10 -7.86
C LEU A 225 -5.87 -1.06 -8.30
N GLU A 226 -5.20 -1.25 -9.43
CA GLU A 226 -4.31 -0.23 -10.01
C GLU A 226 -5.12 0.93 -10.59
N MET A 227 -6.20 0.66 -11.32
CA MET A 227 -7.07 1.67 -11.93
C MET A 227 -7.72 2.60 -10.90
N THR A 228 -8.20 2.07 -9.78
CA THR A 228 -8.85 2.85 -8.72
C THR A 228 -7.91 3.89 -8.09
N ARG A 229 -6.58 3.67 -8.12
CA ARG A 229 -5.58 4.65 -7.66
C ARG A 229 -5.56 5.92 -8.52
N TYR A 230 -5.91 5.81 -9.79
CA TYR A 230 -5.89 6.92 -10.73
C TYR A 230 -7.26 7.60 -10.90
N LYS A 231 -8.24 7.30 -10.03
CA LYS A 231 -9.60 7.87 -10.07
C LYS A 231 -9.60 9.40 -10.27
N LYS A 232 -8.81 10.13 -9.46
CA LYS A 232 -8.71 11.60 -9.55
C LYS A 232 -8.21 12.08 -10.91
N ALA A 233 -7.21 11.41 -11.48
CA ALA A 233 -6.61 11.78 -12.75
C ALA A 233 -7.58 11.48 -13.92
N ILE A 234 -8.20 10.31 -13.94
CA ILE A 234 -9.14 9.91 -14.99
C ILE A 234 -10.33 10.87 -15.03
N VAL A 235 -10.95 11.15 -13.88
CA VAL A 235 -12.07 12.08 -13.78
C VAL A 235 -11.69 13.47 -14.30
N LEU A 236 -10.55 14.01 -13.86
CA LEU A 236 -10.09 15.33 -14.30
C LEU A 236 -9.80 15.38 -15.81
N ILE A 237 -9.19 14.34 -16.38
CA ILE A 237 -8.92 14.26 -17.82
C ILE A 237 -10.22 14.27 -18.61
N THR A 238 -11.24 13.53 -18.16
CA THR A 238 -12.56 13.55 -18.79
C THR A 238 -13.22 14.92 -18.68
N GLU A 239 -13.18 15.56 -17.51
CA GLU A 239 -13.72 16.91 -17.32
C GLU A 239 -13.05 17.94 -18.24
N ILE A 240 -11.73 17.86 -18.41
CA ILE A 240 -10.98 18.73 -19.34
C ILE A 240 -11.40 18.44 -20.79
N LYS A 241 -11.50 17.17 -21.19
CA LYS A 241 -11.97 16.78 -22.52
C LYS A 241 -13.33 17.44 -22.82
N ASP A 242 -14.27 17.33 -21.89
CA ASP A 242 -15.64 17.86 -22.06
C ASP A 242 -15.66 19.40 -22.04
N SER A 243 -14.92 20.02 -21.12
CA SER A 243 -14.84 21.49 -20.98
C SER A 243 -14.27 22.18 -22.21
N TYR A 244 -13.29 21.55 -22.86
CA TYR A 244 -12.65 22.07 -24.08
C TYR A 244 -13.19 21.42 -25.37
N LYS A 245 -14.23 20.59 -25.27
CA LYS A 245 -14.90 19.91 -26.40
C LYS A 245 -13.93 19.17 -27.33
N LEU A 246 -12.96 18.46 -26.76
CA LEU A 246 -11.97 17.72 -27.54
C LEU A 246 -12.65 16.55 -28.28
N SER A 247 -12.50 16.53 -29.60
CA SER A 247 -13.10 15.56 -30.52
C SER A 247 -12.19 14.37 -30.86
N GLY A 248 -10.93 14.38 -30.41
CA GLY A 248 -10.01 13.25 -30.57
C GLY A 248 -10.38 12.02 -29.73
N ASP A 249 -9.63 10.93 -29.91
CA ASP A 249 -9.89 9.66 -29.24
C ASP A 249 -9.51 9.70 -27.74
N PHE A 250 -10.53 9.57 -26.90
CA PHE A 250 -10.44 9.40 -25.44
C PHE A 250 -11.26 8.18 -24.97
N ASP A 251 -11.54 7.21 -25.86
CA ASP A 251 -12.38 6.06 -25.57
C ASP A 251 -11.92 5.32 -24.31
N LEU A 252 -10.62 5.03 -24.22
CA LEU A 252 -10.11 4.23 -23.12
C LEU A 252 -10.28 4.89 -21.73
N PRO A 253 -9.85 6.15 -21.46
CA PRO A 253 -10.19 6.84 -20.21
C PRO A 253 -11.70 6.89 -19.94
N GLN A 254 -12.52 7.04 -20.98
CA GLN A 254 -13.98 7.04 -20.83
C GLN A 254 -14.54 5.66 -20.44
N ARG A 255 -14.00 4.57 -21.02
CA ARG A 255 -14.33 3.19 -20.62
C ARG A 255 -13.88 2.85 -19.21
N MET A 256 -12.91 3.57 -18.63
CA MET A 256 -12.48 3.38 -17.24
C MET A 256 -13.42 4.04 -16.22
N LEU A 257 -14.15 5.10 -16.59
CA LEU A 257 -15.05 5.84 -15.68
C LEU A 257 -16.04 4.94 -14.94
N PRO A 258 -16.75 4.01 -15.62
CA PRO A 258 -17.70 3.12 -14.95
C PRO A 258 -17.09 2.35 -13.76
N PHE A 259 -15.82 1.94 -13.86
CA PHE A 259 -15.15 1.17 -12.80
C PHE A 259 -14.76 2.02 -11.57
N ILE A 260 -14.54 3.32 -11.75
CA ILE A 260 -14.05 4.22 -10.69
C ILE A 260 -15.15 5.10 -10.10
N GLN A 261 -16.29 5.25 -10.76
CA GLN A 261 -17.46 6.01 -10.31
C GLN A 261 -18.54 5.12 -9.67
N ASP A 262 -18.14 3.96 -9.14
CA ASP A 262 -19.00 3.08 -8.37
C ASP A 262 -20.23 2.56 -9.16
N HIS A 263 -20.05 2.30 -10.47
CA HIS A 263 -21.07 1.61 -11.27
C HIS A 263 -20.97 0.08 -11.17
N ASP A 264 -22.09 -0.59 -11.42
CA ASP A 264 -22.21 -2.04 -11.49
C ASP A 264 -21.60 -2.60 -12.78
N VAL A 265 -20.28 -2.75 -12.77
CA VAL A 265 -19.52 -3.26 -13.91
C VAL A 265 -18.93 -4.63 -13.58
N GLY A 266 -19.24 -5.61 -14.43
CA GLY A 266 -18.69 -6.97 -14.33
C GLY A 266 -17.18 -7.00 -14.59
N MET A 267 -16.46 -7.87 -13.86
CA MET A 267 -15.02 -8.03 -13.99
C MET A 267 -14.56 -8.45 -15.39
N SER A 268 -15.39 -9.18 -16.15
CA SER A 268 -15.09 -9.59 -17.53
C SER A 268 -14.90 -8.42 -18.49
N LYS A 269 -15.39 -7.23 -18.15
CA LYS A 269 -15.17 -6.01 -18.94
C LYS A 269 -13.77 -5.39 -18.71
N LEU A 270 -13.02 -5.87 -17.72
CA LEU A 270 -11.62 -5.48 -17.53
C LEU A 270 -10.75 -6.23 -18.53
N ASP A 271 -10.32 -5.51 -19.56
CA ASP A 271 -9.44 -6.04 -20.60
C ASP A 271 -7.99 -5.53 -20.43
N ARG A 272 -7.06 -6.16 -21.14
CA ARG A 272 -5.63 -5.80 -21.07
C ARG A 272 -5.30 -4.41 -21.64
N SER A 273 -6.20 -3.80 -22.42
CA SER A 273 -5.98 -2.46 -22.99
C SER A 273 -5.91 -1.36 -21.92
N PHE A 274 -6.51 -1.58 -20.74
CA PHE A 274 -6.37 -0.66 -19.62
C PHE A 274 -4.97 -0.65 -19.00
N ALA A 275 -4.16 -1.71 -19.18
CA ALA A 275 -2.81 -1.78 -18.63
C ALA A 275 -1.87 -0.73 -19.26
N ASP A 276 -2.05 -0.44 -20.55
CA ASP A 276 -1.29 0.61 -21.25
C ASP A 276 -1.56 1.99 -20.66
N ILE A 277 -2.81 2.28 -20.34
CA ILE A 277 -3.19 3.56 -19.74
C ILE A 277 -2.79 3.67 -18.28
N CYS A 278 -2.88 2.59 -17.51
CA CYS A 278 -2.35 2.60 -16.15
C CYS A 278 -0.86 2.97 -16.11
N ARG A 279 -0.08 2.51 -17.10
CA ARG A 279 1.33 2.93 -17.26
C ARG A 279 1.48 4.42 -17.57
N SER A 280 0.63 4.98 -18.43
CA SER A 280 0.61 6.42 -18.72
C SER A 280 0.25 7.25 -17.48
N LEU A 281 -0.78 6.83 -16.74
CA LEU A 281 -1.30 7.52 -15.56
C LEU A 281 -0.39 7.41 -14.33
N ARG A 282 0.46 6.38 -14.24
CA ARG A 282 1.42 6.17 -13.13
C ARG A 282 2.32 7.38 -12.86
N ASN A 283 2.64 8.13 -13.91
CA ASN A 283 3.51 9.31 -13.80
C ASN A 283 2.76 10.57 -13.38
N ILE A 284 1.43 10.51 -13.17
CA ILE A 284 0.59 11.65 -12.77
C ILE A 284 0.37 11.62 -11.25
N ASP A 285 1.26 12.29 -10.53
CA ASP A 285 1.16 12.49 -9.08
C ASP A 285 0.16 13.60 -8.70
N ASP A 286 -0.14 13.74 -7.40
CA ASP A 286 -1.08 14.76 -6.90
C ASP A 286 -0.69 16.20 -7.27
N LYS A 287 0.61 16.52 -7.42
CA LYS A 287 1.06 17.85 -7.83
C LYS A 287 0.68 18.12 -9.30
N LYS A 288 0.85 17.12 -10.16
CA LYS A 288 0.45 17.18 -11.57
C LYS A 288 -1.08 17.25 -11.72
N ILE A 289 -1.83 16.54 -10.87
CA ILE A 289 -3.30 16.66 -10.81
C ILE A 289 -3.71 18.07 -10.42
N LYS A 290 -3.10 18.65 -9.37
CA LYS A 290 -3.39 20.04 -8.95
C LYS A 290 -3.10 21.04 -10.07
N CYS A 291 -1.99 20.87 -10.79
CA CYS A 291 -1.63 21.67 -11.97
C CYS A 291 -2.70 21.63 -13.06
N LEU A 292 -3.17 20.43 -13.44
CA LEU A 292 -4.22 20.29 -14.44
C LEU A 292 -5.57 20.84 -13.94
N ARG A 293 -5.86 20.73 -12.65
CA ARG A 293 -7.07 21.31 -12.06
C ARG A 293 -7.05 22.83 -12.11
N SER A 294 -5.93 23.48 -11.79
CA SER A 294 -5.80 24.93 -11.94
C SER A 294 -5.98 25.39 -13.39
N PHE A 295 -5.52 24.59 -14.36
CA PHE A 295 -5.77 24.85 -15.78
C PHE A 295 -7.27 24.76 -16.12
N GLN A 296 -7.94 23.70 -15.67
CA GLN A 296 -9.38 23.50 -15.87
C GLN A 296 -10.21 24.63 -15.24
N GLU A 297 -9.93 25.00 -13.99
CA GLU A 297 -10.64 26.07 -13.26
C GLU A 297 -10.44 27.44 -13.92
N SER A 298 -9.32 27.63 -14.63
CA SER A 298 -8.99 28.85 -15.36
C SER A 298 -9.58 28.91 -16.78
N ASN A 299 -10.60 28.11 -17.10
CA ASN A 299 -11.14 27.98 -18.46
C ASN A 299 -11.47 29.33 -19.11
N ALA A 300 -12.13 30.24 -18.39
CA ALA A 300 -12.47 31.57 -18.93
C ALA A 300 -11.23 32.37 -19.36
N LEU A 301 -10.16 32.33 -18.55
CA LEU A 301 -8.89 32.98 -18.88
C LEU A 301 -8.24 32.32 -20.10
N VAL A 302 -8.26 30.99 -20.18
CA VAL A 302 -7.69 30.24 -21.32
C VAL A 302 -8.41 30.58 -22.62
N LEU A 303 -9.74 30.64 -22.61
CA LEU A 303 -10.53 31.02 -23.79
C LEU A 303 -10.28 32.47 -24.20
N TRP A 304 -10.14 33.38 -23.23
CA TRP A 304 -9.76 34.77 -23.49
C TRP A 304 -8.34 34.88 -24.08
N LEU A 305 -7.36 34.15 -23.54
CA LEU A 305 -6.00 34.12 -24.08
C LEU A 305 -5.97 33.62 -25.53
N ARG A 306 -6.74 32.57 -25.85
CA ARG A 306 -6.87 32.05 -27.21
C ARG A 306 -7.51 33.04 -28.19
N SER A 307 -8.38 33.94 -27.71
CA SER A 307 -9.04 34.93 -28.57
C SER A 307 -8.18 36.17 -28.83
N VAL A 308 -7.40 36.59 -27.82
CA VAL A 308 -6.54 37.79 -27.88
C VAL A 308 -5.17 37.47 -28.48
N MET A 309 -4.58 36.32 -28.16
CA MET A 309 -3.22 35.93 -28.57
C MET A 309 -3.26 34.81 -29.62
N LYS A 310 -3.66 35.15 -30.85
CA LYS A 310 -3.82 34.17 -31.94
C LYS A 310 -2.48 33.59 -32.42
N ASN A 311 -1.40 34.36 -32.33
CA ASN A 311 -0.05 33.92 -32.69
C ASN A 311 0.73 33.37 -31.47
N GLY A 312 0.04 33.07 -30.37
CA GLY A 312 0.62 32.40 -29.20
C GLY A 312 1.60 33.28 -28.40
N LEU A 313 2.77 32.73 -28.09
CA LEU A 313 3.74 33.36 -27.19
C LEU A 313 4.41 34.63 -27.74
N ASP A 314 4.43 34.82 -29.06
CA ASP A 314 5.04 36.01 -29.67
C ASP A 314 4.25 37.28 -29.32
N GLU A 315 2.92 37.17 -29.24
CA GLU A 315 2.03 38.26 -28.83
C GLU A 315 2.00 38.48 -27.31
N LEU A 316 2.32 37.44 -26.53
CA LEU A 316 2.44 37.56 -25.06
C LEU A 316 3.55 38.55 -24.69
N LYS A 317 4.67 38.55 -25.42
CA LYS A 317 5.78 39.48 -25.14
C LYS A 317 5.33 40.94 -25.30
N VAL A 318 4.68 41.26 -26.42
CA VAL A 318 4.15 42.60 -26.69
C VAL A 318 3.10 43.01 -25.66
N PHE A 319 2.20 42.10 -25.29
CA PHE A 319 1.19 42.35 -24.27
C PHE A 319 1.80 42.65 -22.91
N VAL A 320 2.80 41.88 -22.50
CA VAL A 320 3.52 42.08 -21.24
C VAL A 320 4.27 43.41 -21.23
N ASP A 321 4.94 43.77 -22.33
CA ASP A 321 5.65 45.04 -22.46
C ASP A 321 4.68 46.25 -22.34
N LEU A 322 3.50 46.16 -22.95
CA LEU A 322 2.42 47.17 -22.80
C LEU A 322 1.86 47.22 -21.38
N ALA A 323 1.69 46.07 -20.73
CA ALA A 323 1.21 45.98 -19.36
C ALA A 323 2.24 46.56 -18.36
N TYR A 324 3.53 46.33 -18.56
CA TYR A 324 4.59 46.98 -17.78
C TYR A 324 4.56 48.50 -17.93
N ASN A 325 4.37 49.02 -19.14
CA ASN A 325 4.29 50.46 -19.38
C ASN A 325 2.99 51.10 -18.85
N SER A 326 1.94 50.30 -18.63
CA SER A 326 0.65 50.75 -18.11
C SER A 326 0.52 50.60 -16.59
N SER A 327 1.32 49.72 -16.00
CA SER A 327 1.42 49.55 -14.55
C SER A 327 2.24 50.72 -14.03
N GLY A 328 1.69 51.51 -13.10
CA GLY A 328 2.46 52.58 -12.44
C GLY A 328 3.66 52.01 -11.69
N ASP A 329 4.48 52.89 -11.09
CA ASP A 329 5.70 52.54 -10.34
C ASP A 329 5.46 51.71 -9.04
N ASP A 330 4.26 51.13 -8.90
CA ASP A 330 3.84 50.32 -7.77
C ASP A 330 4.27 48.85 -7.99
N GLY A 331 5.21 48.37 -7.16
CA GLY A 331 5.85 47.07 -7.30
C GLY A 331 4.88 45.86 -7.26
N MET A 332 3.66 46.04 -6.76
CA MET A 332 2.62 45.02 -6.79
C MET A 332 2.12 44.70 -8.21
N ASP A 333 2.02 45.69 -9.10
CA ASP A 333 1.51 45.48 -10.45
C ASP A 333 2.57 44.80 -11.35
N ILE A 334 3.84 45.16 -11.17
CA ILE A 334 5.00 44.47 -11.77
C ILE A 334 5.00 42.98 -11.39
N THR A 335 4.72 42.65 -10.13
CA THR A 335 4.68 41.26 -9.64
C THR A 335 3.54 40.46 -10.28
N ARG A 336 2.37 41.08 -10.46
CA ARG A 336 1.21 40.48 -11.14
C ARG A 336 1.49 40.21 -12.62
N VAL A 337 2.08 41.18 -13.33
CA VAL A 337 2.46 41.03 -14.75
C VAL A 337 3.50 39.92 -14.91
N THR A 338 4.48 39.85 -14.01
CA THR A 338 5.50 38.79 -14.01
C THR A 338 4.89 37.41 -13.76
N SER A 339 3.99 37.30 -12.77
CA SER A 339 3.27 36.07 -12.43
C SER A 339 2.39 35.60 -13.59
N PHE A 340 1.68 36.51 -14.23
CA PHE A 340 0.88 36.25 -15.41
C PHE A 340 1.73 35.72 -16.56
N ARG A 341 2.85 36.38 -16.88
CA ARG A 341 3.79 35.92 -17.92
C ARG A 341 4.29 34.51 -17.63
N ALA A 342 4.69 34.23 -16.40
CA ALA A 342 5.20 32.92 -16.00
C ALA A 342 4.13 31.83 -16.14
N ALA A 343 2.89 32.11 -15.72
CA ALA A 343 1.76 31.19 -15.84
C ALA A 343 1.42 30.90 -17.31
N VAL A 344 1.24 31.93 -18.14
CA VAL A 344 0.90 31.75 -19.57
C VAL A 344 2.03 31.03 -20.30
N THR A 345 3.29 31.33 -19.99
CA THR A 345 4.44 30.63 -20.58
C THR A 345 4.50 29.17 -20.16
N GLY A 346 4.26 28.87 -18.87
CA GLY A 346 4.28 27.51 -18.35
C GLY A 346 3.17 26.62 -18.92
N TYR A 347 1.97 27.17 -19.10
CA TYR A 347 0.82 26.46 -19.66
C TYR A 347 0.69 26.60 -21.18
N ALA A 348 1.60 27.29 -21.86
CA ALA A 348 1.53 27.55 -23.30
C ALA A 348 1.23 26.31 -24.17
N PRO A 349 1.80 25.11 -23.90
CA PRO A 349 1.44 23.91 -24.65
C PRO A 349 -0.05 23.56 -24.59
N LEU A 350 -0.70 23.71 -23.43
CA LEU A 350 -2.14 23.43 -23.29
C LEU A 350 -3.00 24.61 -23.76
N ILE A 351 -2.52 25.85 -23.58
CA ILE A 351 -3.28 27.05 -23.98
C ILE A 351 -3.30 27.18 -25.51
N PHE A 352 -2.15 27.09 -26.18
CA PHE A 352 -2.02 27.45 -27.59
C PHE A 352 -1.86 26.26 -28.54
N GLU A 353 -1.29 25.13 -28.10
CA GLU A 353 -1.09 23.96 -28.99
C GLU A 353 -2.23 22.94 -28.93
N MET A 354 -3.07 22.97 -27.89
CA MET A 354 -4.18 22.03 -27.72
C MET A 354 -5.34 22.34 -28.68
N LYS A 355 -5.41 21.60 -29.79
CA LYS A 355 -6.44 21.70 -30.83
C LYS A 355 -7.71 20.92 -30.46
N GLU A 356 -8.82 21.21 -31.13
CA GLU A 356 -10.09 20.49 -30.93
C GLU A 356 -9.96 19.00 -31.23
N ASN A 357 -9.20 18.60 -32.25
CA ASN A 357 -8.99 17.19 -32.61
C ASN A 357 -7.91 16.47 -31.78
N CYS A 358 -7.46 17.07 -30.68
CA CYS A 358 -6.45 16.49 -29.79
C CYS A 358 -6.95 15.16 -29.22
N ASP A 359 -6.20 14.08 -29.40
CA ASP A 359 -6.47 12.76 -28.79
C ASP A 359 -5.80 12.61 -27.40
N TYR A 360 -6.09 11.51 -26.70
CA TYR A 360 -5.52 11.25 -25.37
C TYR A 360 -3.98 11.24 -25.36
N ARG A 361 -3.33 10.67 -26.39
CA ARG A 361 -1.86 10.59 -26.44
C ARG A 361 -1.24 11.96 -26.64
N GLN A 362 -1.82 12.76 -27.54
CA GLN A 362 -1.42 14.13 -27.77
C GLN A 362 -1.65 14.99 -26.53
N PHE A 363 -2.77 14.82 -25.83
CA PHE A 363 -3.07 15.51 -24.60
C PHE A 363 -2.03 15.24 -23.50
N ILE A 364 -1.70 13.97 -23.26
CA ILE A 364 -0.66 13.59 -22.27
C ILE A 364 0.71 14.14 -22.68
N LEU A 365 1.04 14.19 -23.97
CA LEU A 365 2.27 14.79 -24.47
C LEU A 365 2.34 16.30 -24.15
N LEU A 366 1.25 17.04 -24.36
CA LEU A 366 1.15 18.46 -24.01
C LEU A 366 1.25 18.68 -22.49
N CYS A 367 0.56 17.85 -21.70
CA CYS A 367 0.68 17.86 -20.24
C CYS A 367 2.12 17.63 -19.79
N THR A 368 2.84 16.72 -20.45
CA THR A 368 4.25 16.45 -20.16
C THR A 368 5.13 17.66 -20.43
N LYS A 369 4.86 18.42 -21.50
CA LYS A 369 5.56 19.70 -21.76
C LYS A 369 5.30 20.71 -20.64
N VAL A 370 4.05 20.85 -20.19
CA VAL A 370 3.67 21.74 -19.07
C VAL A 370 4.35 21.31 -17.76
N TRP A 371 4.35 20.01 -17.44
CA TRP A 371 5.00 19.51 -16.22
C TRP A 371 6.52 19.67 -16.24
N ARG A 372 7.16 19.57 -17.42
CA ARG A 372 8.58 19.91 -17.59
C ARG A 372 8.83 21.39 -17.36
N ALA A 373 7.99 22.28 -17.90
CA ALA A 373 8.08 23.72 -17.64
C ALA A 373 7.88 24.05 -16.15
N MET A 374 6.96 23.35 -15.49
CA MET A 374 6.75 23.43 -14.04
C MET A 374 8.01 22.98 -13.26
N GLN A 375 8.63 21.86 -13.63
CA GLN A 375 9.87 21.39 -12.99
C GLN A 375 11.06 22.33 -13.23
N ALA A 376 11.17 22.91 -14.43
CA ALA A 376 12.19 23.91 -14.76
C ALA A 376 12.01 25.25 -14.02
N ASN A 377 10.84 25.48 -13.41
CA ASN A 377 10.59 26.60 -12.50
C ASN A 377 10.75 26.19 -11.02
N LYS A 378 10.68 24.89 -10.68
CA LYS A 378 10.95 24.31 -9.34
C LYS A 378 12.44 24.06 -9.04
N CYS A 379 13.30 24.24 -10.02
CA CYS A 379 14.76 24.18 -9.86
C CYS A 379 15.33 25.40 -9.12
N LEU A 380 14.48 26.37 -8.80
CA LEU A 380 14.69 27.34 -7.73
C LEU A 380 13.86 26.84 -6.54
N PRO A 381 14.40 26.75 -5.32
CA PRO A 381 13.61 26.37 -4.15
C PRO A 381 12.35 27.25 -4.12
N GLU A 382 11.18 26.61 -4.19
CA GLU A 382 9.89 27.24 -3.86
C GLU A 382 10.09 27.92 -2.51
N GLU A 383 9.55 29.12 -2.33
CA GLU A 383 9.54 29.76 -1.00
C GLU A 383 8.66 28.91 -0.10
N LEU A 384 9.29 27.94 0.56
CA LEU A 384 8.63 27.06 1.51
C LEU A 384 8.16 27.91 2.68
N GLU A 385 6.87 27.80 2.97
CA GLU A 385 6.29 28.42 4.14
C GLU A 385 6.21 27.41 5.28
N LEU A 386 6.00 27.92 6.50
CA LEU A 386 5.95 27.06 7.69
C LEU A 386 4.85 26.00 7.61
N GLN A 387 3.76 26.31 6.89
CA GLN A 387 2.63 25.41 6.65
C GLN A 387 2.98 24.20 5.77
N ASP A 388 4.02 24.31 4.94
CA ASP A 388 4.43 23.25 4.01
C ASP A 388 5.34 22.21 4.68
N VAL A 389 5.90 22.54 5.86
CA VAL A 389 6.93 21.74 6.53
C VAL A 389 6.51 21.17 7.90
N LEU A 390 5.39 21.66 8.47
CA LEU A 390 4.84 21.20 9.75
C LEU A 390 3.46 20.56 9.54
N GLN A 391 3.24 19.40 10.13
CA GLN A 391 1.96 18.68 10.08
C GLN A 391 1.79 17.88 11.36
N LEU A 392 0.71 18.03 12.14
CA LEU A 392 0.42 17.14 13.27
C LEU A 392 -0.47 15.99 12.81
N THR A 393 -0.32 14.84 13.45
CA THR A 393 -1.09 13.63 13.15
C THR A 393 -1.34 12.88 14.44
N ILE A 394 -2.62 12.55 14.66
CA ILE A 394 -3.15 11.90 15.87
C ILE A 394 -3.82 10.62 15.41
N ASP A 395 -3.47 9.50 16.04
CA ASP A 395 -4.08 8.20 15.76
C ASP A 395 -5.20 7.99 16.81
N GLU A 396 -6.46 7.90 16.36
CA GLU A 396 -7.63 7.67 17.21
C GLU A 396 -8.17 6.24 17.03
N GLU A 397 -8.64 5.63 18.10
CA GLU A 397 -9.32 4.34 18.08
C GLU A 397 -10.84 4.55 18.07
N GLU A 398 -11.47 4.42 16.90
CA GLU A 398 -12.94 4.38 16.77
C GLU A 398 -13.34 2.98 16.28
N GLY A 399 -13.80 2.12 17.19
CA GLY A 399 -14.46 0.82 16.92
C GLY A 399 -13.77 -0.10 15.89
N ASN A 400 -13.05 -1.13 16.33
CA ASN A 400 -12.38 -2.16 15.50
C ASN A 400 -11.51 -1.63 14.32
N GLY A 401 -11.23 -0.33 14.24
CA GLY A 401 -10.36 0.29 13.25
C GLY A 401 -9.61 1.51 13.81
N GLN A 402 -8.41 1.76 13.29
CA GLN A 402 -7.56 2.89 13.68
C GLN A 402 -7.71 4.01 12.65
N THR A 403 -8.22 5.18 13.06
CA THR A 403 -8.40 6.35 12.20
C THR A 403 -7.29 7.36 12.46
N ARG A 404 -6.65 7.86 11.39
CA ARG A 404 -5.55 8.82 11.48
C ARG A 404 -6.04 10.23 11.12
N LYS A 405 -6.12 11.13 12.10
CA LYS A 405 -6.47 12.53 11.88
C LYS A 405 -5.21 13.37 11.67
N VAL A 406 -5.28 14.30 10.71
CA VAL A 406 -4.18 15.21 10.35
C VAL A 406 -4.62 16.64 10.66
N TYR A 407 -3.78 17.40 11.36
CA TYR A 407 -4.01 18.80 11.69
C TYR A 407 -2.98 19.68 10.99
N THR A 408 -3.45 20.76 10.38
CA THR A 408 -2.64 21.75 9.69
C THR A 408 -2.02 22.76 10.66
N LEU A 409 -1.05 23.56 10.20
CA LEU A 409 -0.47 24.64 11.01
C LEU A 409 -1.53 25.64 11.50
N ASP A 410 -2.54 25.94 10.68
CA ASP A 410 -3.62 26.86 11.03
C ASP A 410 -4.51 26.30 12.13
N ASP A 411 -4.85 25.01 12.06
CA ASP A 411 -5.59 24.32 13.10
C ASP A 411 -4.84 24.35 14.45
N LEU A 412 -3.51 24.19 14.40
CA LEU A 412 -2.67 24.23 15.60
C LEU A 412 -2.50 25.64 16.17
N ASN A 413 -2.45 26.67 15.30
CA ASN A 413 -2.41 28.06 15.73
C ASN A 413 -3.74 28.50 16.36
N ASP A 414 -4.87 28.07 15.79
CA ASP A 414 -6.20 28.30 16.37
C ASP A 414 -6.34 27.55 17.70
N LEU A 415 -5.89 26.28 17.76
CA LEU A 415 -5.86 25.51 19.00
C LEU A 415 -5.01 26.20 20.09
N GLN A 416 -3.79 26.63 19.76
CA GLN A 416 -2.93 27.39 20.69
C GLN A 416 -3.66 28.66 21.18
N SER A 417 -4.30 29.41 20.27
CA SER A 417 -5.02 30.65 20.61
C SER A 417 -6.20 30.39 21.54
N ARG A 418 -6.99 29.33 21.28
CA ARG A 418 -8.13 28.94 22.12
C ARG A 418 -7.68 28.41 23.49
N LEU A 419 -6.63 27.59 23.54
CA LEU A 419 -6.09 27.06 24.80
C LEU A 419 -5.53 28.17 25.69
N MET A 420 -4.86 29.17 25.11
CA MET A 420 -4.37 30.36 25.84
C MET A 420 -5.50 31.22 26.42
N LEU A 421 -6.70 31.21 25.83
CA LEU A 421 -7.88 31.92 26.33
C LEU A 421 -8.61 31.16 27.45
N ILE A 422 -8.58 29.82 27.42
CA ILE A 422 -9.31 28.93 28.36
C ILE A 422 -8.44 28.51 29.56
N GLY A 423 -7.11 28.64 29.47
CA GLY A 423 -6.11 28.10 30.40
C GLY A 423 -6.11 28.61 31.85
N SER A 424 -7.11 29.40 32.27
CA SER A 424 -7.25 29.85 33.66
C SER A 424 -7.97 28.88 34.59
N VAL A 425 -8.58 27.79 34.07
CA VAL A 425 -9.51 26.96 34.88
C VAL A 425 -9.14 25.47 34.99
N VAL A 426 -8.53 24.81 33.97
CA VAL A 426 -8.16 23.37 34.03
C VAL A 426 -6.94 23.07 33.14
N GLY A 427 -6.00 22.24 33.60
CA GLY A 427 -4.97 21.60 32.75
C GLY A 427 -3.77 22.47 32.35
N LYS A 428 -3.37 23.45 33.18
CA LYS A 428 -2.30 24.41 32.87
C LYS A 428 -0.98 23.78 32.44
N GLU A 429 -0.55 22.70 33.13
CA GLU A 429 0.72 22.02 32.82
C GLU A 429 0.73 21.37 31.42
N ASP A 430 -0.39 20.80 30.98
CA ASP A 430 -0.49 20.19 29.65
C ASP A 430 -0.63 21.25 28.54
N ILE A 431 -1.28 22.38 28.84
CA ILE A 431 -1.35 23.55 27.94
C ILE A 431 0.05 24.17 27.76
N ASP A 432 0.77 24.40 28.85
CA ASP A 432 2.13 24.94 28.82
C ASP A 432 3.06 24.00 28.05
N ARG A 433 2.93 22.68 28.28
CA ARG A 433 3.67 21.65 27.53
C ARG A 433 3.38 21.66 26.03
N PHE A 434 2.12 21.79 25.62
CA PHE A 434 1.76 21.89 24.20
C PHE A 434 2.36 23.14 23.57
N CYS A 435 2.23 24.30 24.23
CA CYS A 435 2.77 25.57 23.76
C CYS A 435 4.30 25.52 23.59
N GLU A 436 5.04 24.99 24.56
CA GLU A 436 6.51 24.88 24.49
C GLU A 436 6.99 24.00 23.33
N ILE A 437 6.32 22.84 23.13
CA ILE A 437 6.64 21.93 22.03
C ILE A 437 6.32 22.60 20.69
N PHE A 438 5.14 23.21 20.57
CA PHE A 438 4.71 23.83 19.33
C PHE A 438 5.57 25.04 18.95
N ASP A 439 5.95 25.88 19.91
CA ASP A 439 6.85 27.00 19.66
C ASP A 439 8.26 26.52 19.26
N SER A 440 8.75 25.44 19.88
CA SER A 440 10.02 24.80 19.48
C SER A 440 9.95 24.24 18.06
N LEU A 441 8.81 23.66 17.65
CA LEU A 441 8.57 23.19 16.28
C LEU A 441 8.52 24.34 15.28
N LYS A 442 7.90 25.47 15.62
CA LYS A 442 7.92 26.68 14.78
C LYS A 442 9.35 27.15 14.55
N ILE A 443 10.19 27.16 15.58
CA ILE A 443 11.61 27.55 15.48
C ILE A 443 12.37 26.56 14.59
N LEU A 444 12.17 25.26 14.81
CA LEU A 444 12.76 24.20 14.00
C LEU A 444 12.37 24.34 12.52
N GLY A 445 11.08 24.51 12.21
CA GLY A 445 10.56 24.66 10.86
C GLY A 445 11.13 25.89 10.16
N ARG A 446 11.18 27.05 10.84
CA ARG A 446 11.80 28.28 10.29
C ARG A 446 13.29 28.11 10.03
N THR A 447 14.01 27.46 10.95
CA THR A 447 15.45 27.21 10.82
C THR A 447 15.72 26.28 9.64
N PHE A 448 14.92 25.23 9.50
CA PHE A 448 14.98 24.30 8.37
C PHE A 448 14.74 25.01 7.03
N ILE A 449 13.70 25.83 6.93
CA ILE A 449 13.42 26.64 5.73
C ILE A 449 14.60 27.55 5.40
N ARG A 450 15.18 28.25 6.40
CA ARG A 450 16.37 29.08 6.21
C ARG A 450 17.57 28.29 5.70
N MET A 451 17.74 27.06 6.19
CA MET A 451 18.83 26.17 5.77
C MET A 451 18.68 25.65 4.34
N LEU A 452 17.44 25.43 3.91
CA LEU A 452 17.15 25.14 2.51
C LEU A 452 17.41 26.38 1.63
N ASN A 453 17.04 27.56 2.10
CA ASN A 453 17.27 28.82 1.39
C ASN A 453 18.76 29.22 1.34
N SER A 454 19.57 28.82 2.31
CA SER A 454 21.03 28.95 2.28
C SER A 454 21.73 27.86 1.45
N GLY A 455 20.97 27.04 0.73
CA GLY A 455 21.50 26.11 -0.27
C GLY A 455 22.20 24.87 0.30
N CYS A 456 21.90 24.49 1.54
CA CYS A 456 22.46 23.29 2.15
C CYS A 456 21.74 22.02 1.65
N VAL A 457 22.33 21.31 0.69
CA VAL A 457 21.74 20.11 0.05
C VAL A 457 21.58 18.93 1.01
N LEU A 458 22.36 18.87 2.10
CA LEU A 458 22.26 17.80 3.12
C LEU A 458 20.85 17.69 3.72
N PHE A 459 20.13 18.81 3.79
CA PHE A 459 18.81 18.91 4.41
C PHE A 459 17.65 18.75 3.42
N SER A 460 17.94 18.53 2.14
CA SER A 460 16.92 18.33 1.12
C SER A 460 16.10 17.04 1.32
N ASN A 461 16.59 16.05 2.08
CA ASN A 461 15.90 14.80 2.43
C ASN A 461 15.83 14.55 3.95
N PHE A 462 15.78 15.63 4.71
CA PHE A 462 15.70 15.58 6.16
C PHE A 462 14.24 15.40 6.61
N GLN A 463 13.98 14.38 7.40
CA GLN A 463 12.71 14.20 8.08
C GLN A 463 12.96 13.98 9.57
N VAL A 464 12.17 14.65 10.40
CA VAL A 464 12.14 14.41 11.84
C VAL A 464 10.72 14.11 12.26
N GLU A 465 10.54 12.98 12.93
CA GLU A 465 9.30 12.60 13.59
C GLU A 465 9.51 12.68 15.11
N PHE A 466 8.56 13.34 15.77
CA PHE A 466 8.53 13.50 17.21
C PHE A 466 7.30 12.78 17.77
N ARG A 467 7.52 11.90 18.75
CA ARG A 467 6.45 11.20 19.48
C ARG A 467 6.27 11.82 20.85
N CYS A 468 5.13 12.48 21.03
CA CYS A 468 4.83 13.27 22.23
C CYS A 468 4.24 12.43 23.40
N ASP A 469 3.93 11.15 23.17
CA ASP A 469 3.43 10.22 24.19
C ASP A 469 4.43 10.02 25.33
N LYS A 470 3.98 10.14 26.60
CA LYS A 470 4.81 10.02 27.80
C LYS A 470 5.39 8.60 28.01
N LYS A 471 4.82 7.56 27.40
CA LYS A 471 5.18 6.15 27.63
C LYS A 471 6.28 5.64 26.69
N SER A 472 6.39 6.22 25.51
CA SER A 472 7.36 5.80 24.48
C SER A 472 8.80 6.21 24.81
N ALA A 473 9.67 5.23 25.07
CA ALA A 473 11.08 5.45 25.39
C ALA A 473 11.90 6.08 24.24
N VAL A 474 11.50 5.83 22.99
CA VAL A 474 12.05 6.48 21.79
C VAL A 474 11.08 7.56 21.34
N CYS A 475 11.51 8.83 21.42
CA CYS A 475 10.67 9.99 21.18
C CYS A 475 11.04 10.78 19.91
N VAL A 476 12.22 10.51 19.32
CA VAL A 476 12.69 11.21 18.12
C VAL A 476 13.16 10.21 17.09
N PHE A 477 12.73 10.40 15.84
CA PHE A 477 13.25 9.69 14.68
C PHE A 477 13.73 10.72 13.68
N VAL A 478 15.05 10.85 13.54
CA VAL A 478 15.67 11.66 12.50
C VAL A 478 16.06 10.74 11.37
N SER A 479 15.63 11.03 10.15
CA SER A 479 16.04 10.27 8.99
C SER A 479 16.63 11.16 7.91
N PHE A 480 17.68 10.63 7.32
CA PHE A 480 18.33 11.16 6.13
C PHE A 480 18.23 10.10 5.03
N GLY A 481 18.00 10.52 3.78
CA GLY A 481 17.98 9.64 2.62
C GLY A 481 16.61 9.08 2.24
N GLU A 482 16.57 8.29 1.16
CA GLU A 482 15.34 7.78 0.55
C GLU A 482 14.86 6.44 1.13
N LYS A 483 13.66 5.97 0.71
CA LYS A 483 12.99 4.77 1.23
C LYS A 483 13.81 3.48 1.18
N HIS A 484 14.75 3.36 0.25
CA HIS A 484 15.57 2.16 0.06
C HIS A 484 16.91 2.19 0.81
N ASP A 485 17.34 3.36 1.32
CA ASP A 485 18.61 3.52 2.05
C ASP A 485 18.45 4.47 3.27
N LYS A 486 17.30 4.36 3.94
CA LYS A 486 16.89 5.27 5.02
C LYS A 486 17.71 5.02 6.28
N LYS A 487 18.69 5.88 6.56
CA LYS A 487 19.40 5.87 7.85
C LYS A 487 18.54 6.59 8.88
N ILE A 488 18.03 5.84 9.85
CA ILE A 488 17.18 6.36 10.93
C ILE A 488 17.99 6.45 12.23
N ILE A 489 18.24 7.67 12.68
CA ILE A 489 18.78 7.95 14.00
C ILE A 489 17.61 8.04 14.97
N ARG A 490 17.67 7.25 16.05
CA ARG A 490 16.63 7.17 17.08
C ARG A 490 17.11 7.85 18.36
N GLY A 491 16.36 8.85 18.83
CA GLY A 491 16.60 9.53 20.09
C GLY A 491 15.72 8.96 21.21
N LYS A 492 16.33 8.70 22.37
CA LYS A 492 15.63 8.24 23.59
C LYS A 492 15.40 9.41 24.55
N ARG A 493 14.35 9.29 25.38
CA ARG A 493 14.07 10.24 26.48
C ARG A 493 15.13 10.18 27.57
N GLY A 494 15.40 11.31 28.21
CA GLY A 494 16.28 11.39 29.39
C GLY A 494 15.55 10.88 30.64
N THR A 495 16.27 10.39 31.65
CA THR A 495 15.68 9.75 32.85
C THR A 495 15.13 10.74 33.88
N LYS A 496 14.86 12.00 33.52
CA LYS A 496 14.40 13.06 34.43
C LYS A 496 13.16 13.74 33.86
N ASP A 497 12.06 13.75 34.62
CA ASP A 497 10.72 14.23 34.22
C ASP A 497 10.67 15.67 33.67
N GLN A 498 11.65 16.52 33.99
CA GLN A 498 11.73 17.91 33.48
C GLN A 498 12.40 18.04 32.10
N GLU A 499 13.09 17.01 31.59
CA GLU A 499 13.75 17.05 30.27
C GLU A 499 12.86 16.56 29.13
N ASP A 500 11.66 16.06 29.44
CA ASP A 500 10.77 15.39 28.51
C ASP A 500 10.15 16.30 27.44
N CYS A 501 10.19 17.63 27.61
CA CYS A 501 9.74 18.62 26.61
C CYS A 501 10.90 19.24 25.81
N LEU A 502 12.15 19.05 26.25
CA LEU A 502 13.33 19.76 25.73
C LEU A 502 13.97 19.09 24.52
N PHE A 503 13.51 17.91 24.09
CA PHE A 503 14.13 17.20 22.96
C PHE A 503 13.94 17.95 21.63
N VAL A 504 12.76 18.53 21.36
CA VAL A 504 12.52 19.33 20.14
C VAL A 504 13.41 20.57 20.16
N ARG A 505 13.50 21.23 21.32
CA ARG A 505 14.32 22.42 21.51
C ARG A 505 15.81 22.15 21.29
N LYS A 506 16.34 21.05 21.85
CA LYS A 506 17.74 20.63 21.65
C LYS A 506 18.08 20.43 20.16
N ILE A 507 17.17 19.84 19.38
CA ILE A 507 17.38 19.67 17.93
C ILE A 507 17.26 20.99 17.18
N ALA A 508 16.28 21.83 17.53
CA ALA A 508 16.14 23.15 16.96
C ALA A 508 17.41 24.01 17.19
N ASP A 509 17.97 23.98 18.41
CA ASP A 509 19.18 24.71 18.77
C ASP A 509 20.41 24.15 18.04
N TYR A 510 20.51 22.83 17.89
CA TYR A 510 21.58 22.19 17.12
C TYR A 510 21.53 22.59 15.64
N LEU A 511 20.35 22.55 15.00
CA LEU A 511 20.20 22.96 13.61
C LEU A 511 20.43 24.46 13.42
N THR A 512 20.06 25.28 14.40
CA THR A 512 20.38 26.71 14.39
C THR A 512 21.90 26.93 14.40
N ARG A 513 22.64 26.13 15.17
CA ARG A 513 24.10 26.17 15.15
C ARG A 513 24.67 25.73 13.80
N CYS A 514 24.16 24.63 13.25
CA CYS A 514 24.55 24.14 11.91
C CYS A 514 24.32 25.19 10.83
N LEU A 515 23.19 25.90 10.89
CA LEU A 515 22.87 26.99 9.97
C LEU A 515 23.91 28.11 10.05
N ASN A 516 24.26 28.56 11.26
CA ASN A 516 25.25 29.63 11.44
C ASN A 516 26.64 29.22 10.96
N GLU A 517 27.05 27.97 11.22
CA GLU A 517 28.30 27.40 10.73
C GLU A 517 28.30 27.30 9.20
N TRP A 518 27.18 26.90 8.60
CA TRP A 518 27.01 26.83 7.15
C TRP A 518 27.05 28.20 6.48
N ASP A 519 26.34 29.18 7.04
CA ASP A 519 26.34 30.55 6.53
C ASP A 519 27.77 31.12 6.57
N SER A 520 28.49 30.93 7.69
CA SER A 520 29.91 31.33 7.82
C SER A 520 30.81 30.63 6.80
N PHE A 521 30.57 29.34 6.53
CA PHE A 521 31.30 28.59 5.52
C PHE A 521 31.04 29.12 4.11
N ILE A 522 29.77 29.39 3.75
CA ILE A 522 29.41 29.94 2.45
C ILE A 522 30.06 31.31 2.25
N ASP A 523 30.06 32.16 3.29
CA ASP A 523 30.72 33.47 3.23
C ASP A 523 32.22 33.32 2.98
N ALA A 524 32.91 32.43 3.71
CA ALA A 524 34.32 32.15 3.49
C ALA A 524 34.62 31.59 2.08
N GLN A 525 33.75 30.73 1.54
CA GLN A 525 33.89 30.24 0.16
C GLN A 525 33.66 31.35 -0.88
N ARG A 526 32.73 32.27 -0.62
CA ARG A 526 32.48 33.43 -1.49
C ARG A 526 33.62 34.43 -1.49
N GLU A 527 34.33 34.58 -0.37
CA GLU A 527 35.56 35.37 -0.29
C GLU A 527 36.70 34.71 -1.06
N LYS A 528 36.89 33.39 -0.88
CA LYS A 528 37.96 32.64 -1.55
C LYS A 528 37.72 32.50 -3.06
N HIS A 529 36.48 32.28 -3.48
CA HIS A 529 36.08 32.04 -4.85
C HIS A 529 35.13 33.14 -5.33
N TYR A 530 35.70 34.31 -5.68
CA TYR A 530 34.93 35.51 -6.02
C TYR A 530 33.94 35.30 -7.19
N LEU A 531 34.20 34.35 -8.10
CA LEU A 531 33.29 34.01 -9.19
C LEU A 531 31.91 33.49 -8.71
N LEU A 532 31.82 32.98 -7.48
CA LEU A 532 30.54 32.57 -6.89
C LEU A 532 29.62 33.77 -6.61
N ASN A 533 30.17 34.99 -6.50
CA ASN A 533 29.40 36.21 -6.25
C ASN A 533 28.62 36.72 -7.47
N TYR A 534 28.88 36.19 -8.66
CA TYR A 534 28.04 36.42 -9.84
C TYR A 534 26.68 35.70 -9.75
N PHE A 535 26.51 34.78 -8.80
CA PHE A 535 25.31 33.98 -8.63
C PHE A 535 24.67 34.16 -7.25
N SER A 536 23.36 34.36 -7.25
CA SER A 536 22.54 34.24 -6.04
C SER A 536 22.60 32.81 -5.48
N MET A 537 22.26 32.62 -4.21
CA MET A 537 22.22 31.28 -3.59
C MET A 537 21.28 30.33 -4.35
N LYS A 538 20.11 30.81 -4.79
CA LYS A 538 19.17 29.99 -5.58
C LYS A 538 19.79 29.57 -6.92
N GLN A 539 20.57 30.43 -7.56
CA GLN A 539 21.31 30.10 -8.79
C GLN A 539 22.47 29.14 -8.54
N LEU A 540 23.18 29.24 -7.40
CA LEU A 540 24.24 28.30 -7.05
C LEU A 540 23.70 26.88 -6.81
N VAL A 541 22.58 26.75 -6.09
CA VAL A 541 21.90 25.47 -5.89
C VAL A 541 21.44 24.90 -7.23
N PHE A 542 20.88 25.74 -8.10
CA PHE A 542 20.52 25.33 -9.45
C PHE A 542 21.73 24.82 -10.25
N LEU A 543 22.84 25.58 -10.25
CA LEU A 543 24.08 25.17 -10.91
C LEU A 543 24.59 23.84 -10.37
N GLN A 544 24.60 23.66 -9.04
CA GLN A 544 25.01 22.41 -8.41
C GLN A 544 24.16 21.21 -8.88
N CYS A 545 22.83 21.36 -8.90
CA CYS A 545 21.91 20.32 -9.34
C CYS A 545 22.05 19.99 -10.83
N GLU A 546 22.21 20.99 -11.70
CA GLU A 546 22.32 20.78 -13.14
C GLU A 546 23.71 20.28 -13.57
N LEU A 547 24.77 20.74 -12.91
CA LEU A 547 26.13 20.26 -13.16
C LEU A 547 26.28 18.79 -12.72
N ALA A 548 25.59 18.36 -11.66
CA ALA A 548 25.57 16.95 -11.25
C ALA A 548 24.96 16.03 -12.33
N LYS A 549 23.98 16.52 -13.12
CA LYS A 549 23.34 15.74 -14.20
C LYS A 549 24.25 15.49 -15.39
N LEU A 550 25.28 16.32 -15.58
CA LEU A 550 26.26 16.12 -16.67
C LEU A 550 27.08 14.82 -16.53
N GLY A 551 27.03 14.16 -15.36
CA GLY A 551 27.63 12.85 -15.09
C GLY A 551 26.65 11.67 -15.08
N THR A 552 25.36 11.88 -15.38
CA THR A 552 24.32 10.85 -15.38
C THR A 552 23.63 10.72 -16.75
N ASP A 553 22.77 9.71 -16.94
CA ASP A 553 21.98 9.51 -18.18
C ASP A 553 20.91 10.60 -18.43
N THR A 554 20.92 11.68 -17.65
CA THR A 554 19.89 12.72 -17.62
C THR A 554 20.44 14.03 -18.19
N GLU A 555 19.79 14.59 -19.20
CA GLU A 555 20.25 15.86 -19.78
C GLU A 555 20.01 17.06 -18.84
N PRO A 556 20.98 17.98 -18.72
CA PRO A 556 20.83 19.19 -17.92
C PRO A 556 19.86 20.18 -18.57
N SER A 557 19.31 21.07 -17.75
CA SER A 557 18.40 22.14 -18.17
C SER A 557 19.05 23.09 -19.19
N VAL A 558 18.27 23.48 -20.20
CA VAL A 558 18.67 24.48 -21.21
C VAL A 558 19.04 25.83 -20.58
N LYS A 559 18.54 26.12 -19.37
CA LYS A 559 18.86 27.34 -18.60
C LYS A 559 20.29 27.35 -18.01
N LEU A 560 21.01 26.22 -18.03
CA LEU A 560 22.38 26.11 -17.49
C LEU A 560 23.38 26.99 -18.25
N TYR A 561 23.42 26.87 -19.58
CA TYR A 561 24.43 27.55 -20.41
C TYR A 561 24.28 29.08 -20.45
N PRO A 562 23.05 29.63 -20.58
CA PRO A 562 22.85 31.07 -20.46
C PRO A 562 23.18 31.64 -19.08
N LEU A 563 23.15 30.82 -18.03
CA LEU A 563 23.54 31.25 -16.68
C LEU A 563 25.06 31.29 -16.54
N LEU A 564 25.76 30.28 -17.08
CA LEU A 564 27.23 30.21 -17.09
C LEU A 564 27.89 31.21 -18.05
N SER A 565 27.11 31.80 -18.97
CA SER A 565 27.61 32.84 -19.87
C SER A 565 28.10 34.09 -19.13
N ALA A 566 27.65 34.31 -17.89
CA ALA A 566 28.13 35.35 -16.99
C ALA A 566 29.61 35.20 -16.62
N ILE A 567 30.16 33.98 -16.68
CA ILE A 567 31.59 33.70 -16.41
C ILE A 567 32.37 33.57 -17.74
N LYS A 568 31.80 32.86 -18.71
CA LYS A 568 32.44 32.60 -20.01
C LYS A 568 31.46 32.86 -21.15
N HIS A 569 31.76 33.82 -22.01
CA HIS A 569 30.96 34.10 -23.20
C HIS A 569 30.84 32.84 -24.08
N ASP A 570 29.64 32.62 -24.64
CA ASP A 570 29.30 31.45 -25.48
C ASP A 570 29.60 30.07 -24.85
N CYS A 571 29.42 29.96 -23.52
CA CYS A 571 29.58 28.71 -22.79
C CYS A 571 28.69 27.59 -23.36
N ASN A 572 29.29 26.45 -23.72
CA ASN A 572 28.58 25.29 -24.27
C ASN A 572 28.85 24.01 -23.45
N ARG A 573 28.19 22.90 -23.81
CA ARG A 573 28.31 21.62 -23.08
C ARG A 573 29.74 21.12 -22.97
N GLU A 574 30.52 21.22 -24.03
CA GLU A 574 31.90 20.72 -24.07
C GLU A 574 32.79 21.51 -23.10
N ASP A 575 32.59 22.81 -23.02
CA ASP A 575 33.31 23.69 -22.11
C ASP A 575 33.05 23.33 -20.64
N VAL A 576 31.78 23.07 -20.29
CA VAL A 576 31.38 22.72 -18.94
C VAL A 576 31.90 21.33 -18.57
N VAL A 577 31.78 20.35 -19.46
CA VAL A 577 32.28 18.98 -19.22
C VAL A 577 33.81 18.98 -19.06
N LYS A 578 34.53 19.74 -19.89
CA LYS A 578 35.99 19.88 -19.77
C LYS A 578 36.37 20.52 -18.43
N SER A 579 35.67 21.58 -18.03
CA SER A 579 35.91 22.26 -16.75
C SER A 579 35.61 21.36 -15.56
N LEU A 580 34.55 20.56 -15.62
CA LEU A 580 34.18 19.59 -14.58
C LEU A 580 35.25 18.50 -14.43
N ARG A 581 35.76 17.96 -15.55
CA ARG A 581 36.85 16.96 -15.54
C ARG A 581 38.14 17.52 -14.96
N ASN A 582 38.49 18.76 -15.31
CA ASN A 582 39.66 19.42 -14.75
C ASN A 582 39.51 19.64 -13.25
N ALA A 583 38.35 20.13 -12.79
CA ALA A 583 38.06 20.30 -11.36
C ALA A 583 38.08 18.96 -10.60
N GLN A 584 37.57 17.88 -11.19
CA GLN A 584 37.67 16.54 -10.61
C GLN A 584 39.11 16.06 -10.47
N ALA A 585 39.96 16.32 -11.47
CA ALA A 585 41.38 15.99 -11.40
C ALA A 585 42.10 16.80 -10.31
N GLU A 586 41.82 18.10 -10.19
CA GLU A 586 42.35 18.96 -9.14
C GLU A 586 41.90 18.50 -7.74
N LEU A 587 40.63 18.12 -7.58
CA LEU A 587 40.11 17.55 -6.32
C LEU A 587 40.80 16.23 -5.96
N MET A 588 41.03 15.34 -6.93
CA MET A 588 41.75 14.08 -6.70
C MET A 588 43.21 14.29 -6.29
N GLU A 589 43.87 15.34 -6.80
CA GLU A 589 45.25 15.68 -6.39
C GLU A 589 45.29 16.31 -4.99
N MET A 590 44.34 17.19 -4.64
CA MET A 590 44.22 17.74 -3.28
C MET A 590 43.87 16.66 -2.23
N GLU A 591 42.99 15.71 -2.57
CA GLU A 591 42.69 14.57 -1.67
C GLU A 591 43.89 13.65 -1.45
N LYS A 592 44.80 13.51 -2.43
CA LYS A 592 46.06 12.78 -2.26
C LYS A 592 47.01 13.50 -1.30
N GLU A 593 47.12 14.83 -1.40
CA GLU A 593 47.94 15.64 -0.49
C GLU A 593 47.41 15.62 0.96
N GLU A 594 46.10 15.63 1.16
CA GLU A 594 45.48 15.50 2.49
C GLU A 594 45.62 14.09 3.08
N ARG A 595 45.52 13.02 2.27
CA ARG A 595 45.73 11.63 2.72
C ARG A 595 47.18 11.35 3.14
N ILE A 596 48.16 12.05 2.56
CA ILE A 596 49.57 11.94 2.97
C ILE A 596 49.81 12.58 4.35
N ASN A 597 48.98 13.57 4.73
CA ASN A 597 49.12 14.35 5.98
C ASN A 597 48.13 13.95 7.10
N ALA A 598 47.25 12.97 6.88
CA ALA A 598 46.29 12.54 7.89
C ALA A 598 46.90 11.54 8.91
N PRO A 599 46.73 11.73 10.24
CA PRO A 599 47.15 10.74 11.21
C PRO A 599 46.27 9.49 11.10
N LYS A 600 46.92 8.32 11.01
CA LYS A 600 46.29 7.00 10.88
C LYS A 600 45.24 6.79 11.98
N ARG A 601 43.96 6.68 11.58
CA ARG A 601 42.91 6.05 12.38
C ARG A 601 42.45 4.82 11.62
N ASP A 602 42.38 3.70 12.33
CA ASP A 602 41.95 2.41 11.81
C ASP A 602 40.54 2.51 11.22
N VAL A 603 40.42 2.17 9.94
CA VAL A 603 39.18 2.10 9.18
C VAL A 603 38.82 0.61 9.05
N CYS A 604 37.65 0.23 9.56
CA CYS A 604 36.90 -0.87 8.97
C CYS A 604 36.11 -0.30 7.79
N ASP A 605 36.43 -0.84 6.62
CA ASP A 605 35.77 -0.65 5.33
C ASP A 605 34.27 -0.97 5.41
N ASP A 606 33.43 -0.11 4.83
CA ASP A 606 32.93 -0.42 3.49
C ASP A 606 32.25 0.80 2.84
N GLN A 607 32.62 1.01 1.58
CA GLN A 607 32.37 2.19 0.76
C GLN A 607 31.42 1.88 -0.42
N ARG A 608 30.73 2.94 -0.88
CA ARG A 608 29.99 3.13 -2.17
C ARG A 608 28.52 2.65 -2.17
N ASP A 609 27.54 3.40 -2.68
CA ASP A 609 27.48 4.20 -3.90
C ASP A 609 26.54 5.44 -3.77
N MET A 610 26.85 6.54 -4.49
CA MET A 610 26.08 7.80 -4.51
C MET A 610 25.20 7.89 -5.77
N GLY A 611 23.87 8.02 -5.58
CA GLY A 611 22.85 8.22 -6.63
C GLY A 611 21.72 9.18 -6.16
N PRO A 612 20.92 9.74 -7.08
CA PRO A 612 20.39 11.11 -6.97
C PRO A 612 19.12 11.28 -6.10
N CYS A 613 19.06 12.44 -5.44
CA CYS A 613 18.15 12.89 -4.38
C CYS A 613 16.74 13.28 -4.82
N GLN A 614 15.67 12.78 -4.16
CA GLN A 614 14.29 13.29 -4.28
C GLN A 614 13.38 13.17 -3.01
N VAL A 615 12.90 14.35 -2.55
CA VAL A 615 11.60 14.76 -1.95
C VAL A 615 11.14 14.27 -0.54
N VAL A 616 10.76 15.27 0.30
CA VAL A 616 10.47 15.27 1.76
C VAL A 616 8.98 15.04 2.14
N LYS A 617 8.71 14.43 3.31
CA LYS A 617 7.43 14.47 4.05
C LYS A 617 7.66 14.34 5.58
N VAL A 618 6.96 15.11 6.41
CA VAL A 618 6.98 15.04 7.89
C VAL A 618 5.64 14.51 8.41
N THR A 619 5.61 13.70 9.47
CA THR A 619 4.37 13.09 10.03
C THR A 619 4.53 12.88 11.54
N PHE A 620 3.45 13.00 12.31
CA PHE A 620 3.43 12.78 13.76
C PHE A 620 2.55 11.55 14.10
N ALA A 621 2.64 11.07 15.34
CA ALA A 621 1.69 10.14 15.91
C ALA A 621 1.58 10.43 17.41
N ILE A 622 0.36 10.58 17.91
CA ILE A 622 0.05 10.57 19.34
C ILE A 622 -0.73 9.29 19.58
N GLY A 623 -0.23 8.45 20.48
CA GLY A 623 -0.96 7.29 20.98
C GLY A 623 -1.02 7.37 22.50
N ASP A 624 -2.22 7.37 23.04
CA ASP A 624 -2.47 6.94 24.41
C ASP A 624 -2.89 5.47 24.35
N SER A 625 -2.20 4.60 25.08
CA SER A 625 -2.84 3.40 25.62
C SER A 625 -2.45 3.24 27.09
N CYS A 626 -3.45 3.41 27.95
CA CYS A 626 -3.48 2.79 29.26
C CYS A 626 -3.34 1.27 29.06
N ASP A 627 -2.43 0.65 29.80
CA ASP A 627 -2.68 -0.68 30.33
C ASP A 627 -2.06 -0.77 31.72
N ALA A 628 -2.96 -0.75 32.70
CA ALA A 628 -2.68 -1.19 34.04
C ALA A 628 -2.61 -2.73 33.99
N THR A 629 -1.42 -3.27 34.17
CA THR A 629 -1.28 -4.63 34.66
C THR A 629 -1.70 -4.64 36.13
N CYS A 630 -2.78 -5.35 36.46
CA CYS A 630 -2.98 -5.87 37.82
C CYS A 630 -3.57 -7.28 37.74
N THR A 631 -2.81 -8.22 38.30
CA THR A 631 -3.35 -9.21 39.24
C THR A 631 -4.33 -8.60 40.23
#